data_AF-X1KV26-F1
#
_entry.id   AF-X1KV26-F1
#
_cell.length_a   1.000
_cell.length_b   1.000
_cell.length_c   1.000
_cell.angle_alpha   90.00
_cell.angle_beta   90.00
_cell.angle_gamma   90.00
#
_symmetry.space_group_name_H-M   'P 1'
#
loop_
_entity.id
_entity.type
_entity.pdbx_description
1 polymer ?
#
loop_
_entity_poly.entity_id
_entity_poly.type
_entity_poly.pdbx_seq_one_letter_code
_entity_poly.pdbx_strand_id
1 'polypeptide(L)' 'MVFGKKITLSAKGFSDIKNITDQVKSIVSQSGIKNELVGVFAIGSTASVPTIVYEPALVEDMSQQLE' A
#
# COMPACT_ATOMS: atom_id res chain seq x y z
N MET A 1 20.88 9.33 0.11
CA MET A 1 20.82 8.18 1.04
C MET A 1 19.59 7.36 0.68
N VAL A 2 19.65 6.03 0.67
CA VAL A 2 18.50 5.18 0.29
C VAL A 2 18.16 4.28 1.48
N PHE A 3 16.89 4.26 1.88
CA PHE A 3 16.38 3.41 2.94
C PHE A 3 15.27 2.52 2.37
N GLY A 4 15.37 1.20 2.58
CA GLY A 4 14.45 0.23 2.02
C GLY A 4 13.96 -0.77 3.07
N LYS A 5 12.66 -1.09 3.03
CA LYS A 5 12.02 -2.12 3.85
C LYS A 5 11.04 -2.92 2.99
N LYS A 6 10.85 -4.19 3.33
CA LYS A 6 9.82 -5.05 2.77
C LYS A 6 8.74 -5.27 3.82
N ILE A 7 7.48 -5.15 3.40
CA ILE A 7 6.31 -5.61 4.17
C ILE A 7 5.74 -6.86 3.51
N THR A 8 5.21 -7.78 4.32
CA THR A 8 4.52 -8.98 3.84
C THR A 8 3.10 -8.93 4.37
N LEU A 9 2.13 -9.14 3.48
CA LEU A 9 0.70 -9.07 3.78
C LEU A 9 0.04 -10.35 3.30
N SER A 10 -0.94 -10.82 4.06
CA SER A 10 -1.84 -11.88 3.61
C SER A 10 -3.10 -11.25 3.02
N ALA A 11 -3.44 -11.67 1.80
CA ALA A 11 -4.66 -11.27 1.10
C ALA A 11 -5.54 -12.49 0.85
N LYS A 12 -6.84 -12.29 0.80
CA LYS A 12 -7.82 -13.34 0.49
C LYS A 12 -7.92 -13.65 -1.01
N GLY A 13 -7.31 -12.84 -1.87
CA GLY A 13 -7.54 -12.85 -3.32
C GLY A 13 -8.77 -12.03 -3.71
N PHE A 14 -9.16 -12.05 -4.99
CA PHE A 14 -10.35 -11.39 -5.52
C PHE A 14 -10.45 -9.90 -5.14
N SER A 15 -9.42 -9.14 -5.54
CA SER A 15 -9.35 -7.69 -5.30
C SER A 15 -9.44 -7.25 -3.82
N ASP A 16 -9.03 -8.09 -2.87
CA ASP A 16 -8.93 -7.75 -1.43
C ASP A 16 -8.01 -6.53 -1.19
N ILE A 17 -8.62 -5.39 -0.85
CA ILE A 17 -7.92 -4.13 -0.60
C ILE A 17 -7.43 -4.06 0.85
N LYS A 18 -6.13 -3.79 1.04
CA LYS A 18 -5.50 -3.58 2.36
C LYS A 18 -5.01 -2.15 2.51
N ASN A 19 -5.39 -1.48 3.61
CA ASN A 19 -4.78 -0.20 3.97
C ASN A 19 -3.38 -0.43 4.56
N ILE A 20 -2.35 0.11 3.90
CA ILE A 20 -0.94 0.02 4.34
C ILE A 20 -0.39 1.36 4.84
N THR A 21 -1.23 2.38 4.98
CA THR A 21 -0.80 3.76 5.27
C THR A 21 0.07 3.84 6.52
N ASP A 22 -0.34 3.21 7.62
CA ASP A 22 0.39 3.29 8.89
C ASP A 22 1.71 2.50 8.85
N GLN A 23 1.77 1.42 8.08
CA GLN A 23 3.01 0.66 7.86
C GLN A 23 4.03 1.50 7.08
N VAL A 24 3.58 2.18 6.02
CA VAL A 24 4.43 3.10 5.24
C VAL A 24 4.89 4.27 6.09
N LYS A 25 4.01 4.90 6.87
CA LYS A 25 4.37 5.99 7.80
C LYS A 25 5.42 5.57 8.81
N SER A 26 5.28 4.38 9.40
CA SER A 26 6.24 3.83 10.35
C SER A 26 7.63 3.66 9.70
N ILE A 27 7.69 3.11 8.50
CA ILE A 27 8.94 2.93 7.74
C ILE A 27 9.58 4.28 7.40
N VAL A 28 8.79 5.25 6.95
CA VAL A 28 9.28 6.62 6.66
C VAL A 28 9.85 7.27 7.93
N SER A 29 9.16 7.17 9.05
CA SER A 29 9.64 7.70 10.33
C SER A 29 10.95 7.05 10.78
N GLN A 30 11.13 5.75 10.54
CA GLN A 30 12.37 5.02 10.85
C GLN A 30 13.54 5.44 9.96
N SER A 31 13.29 5.95 8.76
CA SER A 31 14.34 6.34 7.83
C SER A 31 15.09 7.60 8.25
N GLY A 32 14.47 8.47 9.07
CA GLY A 32 15.01 9.79 9.42
C GLY A 32 15.05 10.80 8.28
N ILE A 33 14.52 10.45 7.10
CA ILE A 33 14.50 11.27 5.90
C ILE A 33 13.27 12.20 5.92
N LYS A 34 13.45 13.50 5.64
CA LYS A 34 12.39 14.51 5.75
C LYS A 34 11.80 14.99 4.42
N ASN A 35 12.66 15.36 3.47
CA ASN A 35 12.25 16.04 2.23
C ASN A 35 12.74 15.27 1.01
N GLU A 36 12.23 14.06 0.82
CA GLU A 36 12.65 13.17 -0.27
C GLU A 36 11.44 12.38 -0.79
N LEU A 37 11.69 11.55 -1.81
CA LEU A 37 10.69 10.68 -2.42
C LEU A 37 10.55 9.36 -1.65
N VAL A 38 9.31 8.89 -1.50
CA VAL A 38 8.98 7.54 -1.02
C VAL A 38 8.41 6.72 -2.17
N GLY A 39 9.08 5.64 -2.54
CA GLY A 39 8.60 4.67 -3.52
C GLY A 39 7.94 3.48 -2.82
N VAL A 40 6.68 3.18 -3.18
CA VAL A 40 5.99 1.97 -2.75
C VAL A 40 5.63 1.17 -3.99
N PHE A 41 6.06 -0.09 -4.04
CA PHE A 41 5.80 -0.95 -5.19
C PHE A 41 5.42 -2.36 -4.74
N ALA A 42 4.49 -2.97 -5.47
CA ALA A 42 4.17 -4.37 -5.28
C ALA A 42 5.24 -5.25 -5.92
N ILE A 43 5.69 -6.28 -5.20
CA ILE A 43 6.61 -7.29 -5.74
C ILE A 43 5.78 -8.38 -6.41
N GLY A 44 5.60 -8.28 -7.73
CA GLY A 44 4.81 -9.23 -8.53
C GLY A 44 3.87 -8.53 -9.53
N SER A 45 3.17 -9.32 -10.36
CA SER A 45 2.26 -8.81 -11.41
C SER A 45 0.78 -8.80 -11.02
N THR A 46 0.41 -9.41 -9.89
CA THR A 46 -0.99 -9.64 -9.48
C THR A 46 -1.44 -8.74 -8.32
N ALA A 47 -0.71 -7.65 -8.07
CA ALA A 47 -1.03 -6.68 -7.03
C ALA A 47 -0.65 -5.27 -7.49
N SER A 48 -1.38 -4.28 -7.01
CA SER A 48 -1.14 -2.86 -7.27
C SER A 48 -1.12 -2.06 -5.96
N VAL A 49 -0.54 -0.87 -6.00
CA VAL A 49 -0.51 0.06 -4.86
C VAL A 49 -1.12 1.40 -5.29
N PRO A 50 -2.45 1.51 -5.34
CA PRO A 50 -3.11 2.78 -5.60
C PRO A 50 -3.13 3.67 -4.36
N THR A 51 -3.37 4.97 -4.56
CA THR A 51 -3.67 5.91 -3.48
C THR A 51 -5.11 6.37 -3.64
N ILE A 52 -5.96 6.05 -2.66
CA ILE A 52 -7.39 6.34 -2.66
C ILE A 52 -7.82 6.76 -1.25
N VAL A 53 -9.02 7.32 -1.11
CA VAL A 53 -9.66 7.45 0.20
C VAL A 53 -9.99 6.06 0.71
N TYR A 54 -9.56 5.73 1.94
CA TYR A 54 -9.90 4.45 2.54
C TYR A 54 -11.17 4.60 3.37
N GLU A 55 -12.31 4.39 2.73
CA GLU A 55 -13.61 4.33 3.37
C GLU A 55 -14.37 3.07 2.90
N PRO A 56 -15.23 2.47 3.75
CA PRO A 56 -15.80 1.14 3.49
C PRO A 56 -16.54 1.01 2.15
N ALA A 57 -17.33 2.00 1.74
CA ALA A 57 -18.14 1.93 0.52
C ALA A 57 -17.25 1.98 -0.73
N LEU A 58 -16.30 2.91 -0.81
CA LEU A 58 -15.35 2.99 -1.91
C LEU A 58 -14.45 1.75 -2.01
N VAL A 59 -14.09 1.14 -0.88
CA VAL A 59 -13.34 -0.13 -0.89
C VAL A 59 -14.17 -1.25 -1.52
N GLU A 60 -15.46 -1.32 -1.20
CA GLU A 60 -16.38 -2.28 -1.82
C GLU A 60 -16.58 -1.98 -3.31
N ASP A 61 -16.86 -0.73 -3.67
CA ASP A 61 -17.04 -0.29 -5.05
C ASP A 61 -15.81 -0.63 -5.90
N MET A 62 -14.61 -0.36 -5.40
CA MET A 62 -13.38 -0.69 -6.11
C MET A 62 -13.16 -2.20 -6.24
N SER A 63 -13.41 -2.96 -5.18
CA SER A 63 -13.31 -4.42 -5.24
C SER A 63 -14.28 -5.02 -6.26
N GLN A 64 -15.47 -4.44 -6.41
CA GLN A 64 -16.47 -4.89 -7.38
C GLN A 64 -16.12 -4.48 -8.82
N GLN A 65 -15.50 -3.32 -9.04
CA GLN A 65 -15.14 -2.82 -10.38
C GLN A 65 -13.90 -3.53 -10.97
N LEU A 66 -13.05 -4.12 -10.12
CA LEU A 66 -11.83 -4.80 -10.54
C LEU A 66 -12.04 -6.28 -10.89
N GLU A 67 -13.20 -6.84 -10.52
CA GLU A 67 -13.61 -8.23 -10.81
C GLU A 67 -14.64 -8.25 -11.95
#